data_AF-A0A662BM25-F1
#
_entry.id   AF-A0A662BM25-F1
#
_cell.length_a   1.000
_cell.length_b   1.000
_cell.length_c   1.000
_cell.angle_alpha   90.00
_cell.angle_beta   90.00
_cell.angle_gamma   90.00
#
_symmetry.space_group_name_H-M   'P 1'
#
loop_
_entity.id
_entity.type
_entity.pdbx_description
1 polymer ?
#
loop_
_entity_poly.entity_id
_entity_poly.type
_entity_poly.pdbx_seq_one_letter_code
_entity_poly.pdbx_strand_id
1 'polypeptide(L)'
;MVKAQNYILLPDSNAVWIVSNSSSAGDFYYEYSIGSTPNDTIINSIKYTKIYITDASDYNFYAGAFRSDNSGKAYFVPPYDGYTDEHLWYDFNLVEGDTIRDLALNDMQPGLVGEYDFKVDSTHILSVGPYGLKCLYLTPVPPYPPFYTFNSLVWVEGIGSLNGGIYNMYMCGLSASSLRCMAKNDTIYYYTDFIDCEIFEIDEFIYNPGECKVPVGVTDKYALLFHETRIFSNTKGGILISNLLTGSNSVHVYNQIGSNVYTKSLMKTNSNTELQITDLLTGIYIVIIDGNCNRMTQKIFVE
;
A
#
# COMPACT_ATOMS: atom_id res chain seq x y z
N MET A 1 -20.64 21.09 25.01
CA MET A 1 -19.27 21.57 24.68
C MET A 1 -18.48 20.38 24.20
N VAL A 2 -18.25 20.29 22.89
CA VAL A 2 -17.28 19.35 22.33
C VAL A 2 -15.92 19.98 22.59
N LYS A 3 -15.08 19.36 23.43
CA LYS A 3 -13.69 19.79 23.57
C LYS A 3 -13.04 19.56 22.20
N ALA A 4 -12.35 20.57 21.68
CA ALA A 4 -11.44 20.38 20.55
C ALA A 4 -10.48 19.25 20.92
N GLN A 5 -10.53 18.15 20.18
CA GLN A 5 -9.56 17.08 20.34
C GLN A 5 -8.21 17.62 19.88
N ASN A 6 -7.16 17.42 20.68
CA ASN A 6 -5.81 17.69 20.22
C ASN A 6 -5.51 16.69 19.09
N TYR A 7 -5.29 17.21 17.88
CA TYR A 7 -4.87 16.41 16.73
C TYR A 7 -3.54 15.72 17.04
N ILE A 8 -3.34 14.53 16.48
CA ILE A 8 -2.05 13.83 16.57
C ILE A 8 -1.24 14.15 15.32
N LEU A 9 -0.17 14.93 15.52
CA LEU A 9 0.77 15.27 14.46
C LEU A 9 1.51 14.03 13.96
N LEU A 10 1.97 14.10 12.72
CA LEU A 10 2.95 13.14 12.20
C LEU A 10 4.18 13.09 13.12
N PRO A 11 4.74 11.91 13.36
CA PRO A 11 5.90 11.78 14.24
C PRO A 11 7.12 12.45 13.60
N ASP A 12 7.83 13.22 14.40
CA ASP A 12 9.04 13.96 14.02
C ASP A 12 10.35 13.24 14.40
N SER A 13 10.23 12.02 14.93
CA SER A 13 11.35 11.25 15.46
C SER A 13 10.99 9.78 15.58
N ASN A 14 12.00 8.93 15.40
CA ASN A 14 11.99 7.48 15.62
C ASN A 14 10.76 6.78 15.03
N ALA A 15 10.48 7.05 13.76
CA ALA A 15 9.32 6.53 13.06
C ALA A 15 9.71 5.89 11.73
N VAL A 16 9.01 4.82 11.38
CA VAL A 16 9.25 4.03 10.18
C VAL A 16 7.92 3.72 9.51
N TRP A 17 7.92 3.79 8.18
CA TRP A 17 6.83 3.38 7.31
C TRP A 17 7.34 2.38 6.29
N ILE A 18 6.70 1.21 6.22
CA ILE A 18 6.94 0.25 5.14
C ILE A 18 5.82 0.41 4.15
N VAL A 19 6.16 0.80 2.93
CA VAL A 19 5.21 0.98 1.83
C VAL A 19 5.48 -0.12 0.81
N SER A 20 4.45 -0.87 0.44
CA SER A 20 4.55 -1.77 -0.71
C SER A 20 4.14 -1.04 -1.97
N ASN A 21 4.81 -1.34 -3.07
CA ASN A 21 4.35 -1.01 -4.41
C ASN A 21 4.21 -2.29 -5.23
N SER A 22 3.00 -2.57 -5.70
CA SER A 22 2.71 -3.71 -6.54
C SER A 22 2.63 -3.27 -7.98
N SER A 23 3.40 -3.90 -8.86
CA SER A 23 3.38 -3.59 -10.29
C SER A 23 3.39 -4.82 -11.19
N SER A 24 3.31 -4.61 -12.51
CA SER A 24 3.48 -5.70 -13.49
C SER A 24 4.84 -6.41 -13.40
N ALA A 25 5.85 -5.77 -12.79
CA ALA A 25 7.17 -6.37 -12.55
C ALA A 25 7.26 -7.14 -11.23
N GLY A 26 6.21 -7.10 -10.38
CA GLY A 26 6.18 -7.69 -9.06
C GLY A 26 6.00 -6.64 -7.95
N ASP A 27 6.16 -7.09 -6.72
CA ASP A 27 6.08 -6.25 -5.52
C ASP A 27 7.44 -5.75 -5.08
N PHE A 28 7.47 -4.47 -4.74
CA PHE A 28 8.61 -3.78 -4.16
C PHE A 28 8.21 -3.23 -2.80
N TYR A 29 9.18 -3.13 -1.90
CA TYR A 29 8.98 -2.56 -0.59
C TYR A 29 9.96 -1.41 -0.39
N TYR A 30 9.45 -0.31 0.15
CA TYR A 30 10.23 0.86 0.50
C TYR A 30 10.07 1.11 1.98
N GLU A 31 11.19 1.34 2.64
CA GLU A 31 11.19 1.82 4.01
C GLU A 31 11.43 3.32 3.99
N TYR A 32 10.48 4.08 4.53
CA TYR A 32 10.68 5.48 4.86
C TYR A 32 10.95 5.59 6.35
N SER A 33 11.93 6.40 6.74
CA SER A 33 12.33 6.52 8.13
C SER A 33 12.66 7.95 8.54
N ILE A 34 12.44 8.20 9.83
CA ILE A 34 12.92 9.38 10.55
C ILE A 34 13.78 8.88 11.70
N GLY A 35 15.00 9.41 11.80
CA GLY A 35 15.98 9.00 12.80
C GLY A 35 15.47 9.12 14.24
N SER A 36 16.06 8.33 15.13
CA SER A 36 15.76 8.33 16.57
C SER A 36 16.22 9.60 17.30
N THR A 37 17.14 10.33 16.70
CA THR A 37 17.51 11.69 17.11
C THR A 37 16.88 12.67 16.12
N PRO A 38 16.38 13.84 16.58
CA PRO A 38 15.87 14.88 15.69
C PRO A 38 16.94 15.25 14.65
N ASN A 39 16.81 14.70 13.44
CA ASN A 39 17.74 14.93 12.36
C ASN A 39 17.16 16.03 11.48
N ASP A 40 17.22 17.23 12.03
CA ASP A 40 16.56 18.38 11.47
C ASP A 40 17.41 19.02 10.37
N THR A 41 16.75 19.70 9.44
CA THR A 41 17.37 20.63 8.50
C THR A 41 16.75 22.01 8.63
N ILE A 42 17.46 23.03 8.16
CA ILE A 42 16.97 24.40 8.10
C ILE A 42 16.87 24.79 6.63
N ILE A 43 15.66 25.09 6.18
CA ILE A 43 15.36 25.54 4.82
C ILE A 43 14.66 26.88 4.96
N ASN A 44 15.19 27.93 4.34
CA ASN A 44 14.66 29.30 4.44
C ASN A 44 14.41 29.77 5.89
N SER A 45 15.35 29.45 6.79
CA SER A 45 15.29 29.75 8.25
C SER A 45 14.17 29.03 9.02
N ILE A 46 13.50 28.06 8.40
CA ILE A 46 12.47 27.23 9.05
C ILE A 46 13.06 25.85 9.29
N LYS A 47 12.74 25.26 10.45
CA LYS A 47 13.19 23.94 10.87
C LYS A 47 12.27 22.85 10.29
N TYR A 48 12.88 21.81 9.73
CA TYR A 48 12.19 20.64 9.17
C TYR A 48 12.81 19.35 9.66
N THR A 49 12.00 18.30 9.72
CA THR A 49 12.40 16.92 9.96
C THR A 49 12.78 16.28 8.63
N LYS A 50 13.99 15.70 8.52
CA LYS A 50 14.39 14.95 7.31
C LYS A 50 13.70 13.59 7.27
N ILE A 51 13.33 13.19 6.06
CA ILE A 51 12.83 11.86 5.74
C ILE A 51 13.92 11.15 4.97
N TYR A 52 14.10 9.87 5.25
CA TYR A 52 14.99 8.99 4.50
C TYR A 52 14.20 7.86 3.86
N ILE A 53 14.69 7.37 2.73
CA ILE A 53 14.21 6.15 2.09
C ILE A 53 15.34 5.14 2.04
N THR A 54 15.08 3.91 2.48
CA THR A 54 15.97 2.76 2.35
C THR A 54 15.52 1.94 1.15
N ASP A 55 16.43 1.71 0.20
CA ASP A 55 16.17 0.83 -0.93
C ASP A 55 16.52 -0.64 -0.61
N ALA A 56 16.29 -1.53 -1.58
CA ALA A 56 16.60 -2.95 -1.44
C ALA A 56 18.10 -3.28 -1.28
N SER A 57 18.98 -2.29 -1.44
CA SER A 57 20.43 -2.41 -1.25
C SER A 57 20.89 -1.88 0.12
N ASP A 58 19.95 -1.59 1.03
CA ASP A 58 20.17 -1.00 2.36
C ASP A 58 20.84 0.39 2.31
N TYR A 59 20.74 1.10 1.18
CA TYR A 59 21.23 2.47 1.08
C TYR A 59 20.13 3.47 1.48
N ASN A 60 20.48 4.34 2.42
CA ASN A 60 19.62 5.44 2.87
C ASN A 60 19.82 6.68 1.99
N PHE A 61 18.75 7.12 1.33
CA PHE A 61 18.73 8.35 0.55
C PHE A 61 17.88 9.40 1.22
N TYR A 62 18.27 10.67 1.08
CA TYR A 62 17.43 11.79 1.50
C TYR A 62 16.17 11.83 0.65
N ALA A 63 15.01 11.78 1.31
CA ALA A 63 13.69 11.68 0.70
C ALA A 63 12.88 12.99 0.80
N GLY A 64 13.53 14.07 1.22
CA GLY A 64 12.91 15.36 1.46
C GLY A 64 12.77 15.65 2.94
N ALA A 65 12.09 16.75 3.26
CA ALA A 65 11.90 17.16 4.64
C ALA A 65 10.48 17.69 4.84
N PHE A 66 9.96 17.54 6.04
CA PHE A 66 8.62 18.03 6.37
C PHE A 66 8.61 18.75 7.70
N ARG A 67 7.59 19.58 7.90
CA ARG A 67 7.29 20.19 9.19
C ARG A 67 5.79 20.11 9.41
N SER A 68 5.39 19.97 10.66
CA SER A 68 3.99 20.15 11.06
C SER A 68 3.86 21.45 11.83
N ASP A 69 2.75 22.15 11.68
CA ASP A 69 2.41 23.31 12.49
C ASP A 69 1.38 22.97 13.59
N ASN A 70 1.16 23.93 14.48
CA ASN A 70 0.18 23.80 15.56
C ASN A 70 -1.27 24.02 15.10
N SER A 71 -1.52 24.12 13.80
CA SER A 71 -2.88 24.00 13.28
C SER A 71 -3.20 22.55 12.97
N GLY A 72 -2.24 21.66 12.74
CA GLY A 72 -2.51 20.31 12.21
C GLY A 72 -2.29 20.22 10.70
N LYS A 73 -1.65 21.24 10.12
CA LYS A 73 -1.13 21.19 8.76
C LYS A 73 0.30 20.67 8.77
N ALA A 74 0.66 19.94 7.73
CA ALA A 74 2.04 19.57 7.45
C ALA A 74 2.44 20.06 6.06
N TYR A 75 3.71 20.41 5.94
CA TYR A 75 4.32 20.95 4.73
C TYR A 75 5.53 20.13 4.37
N PHE A 76 5.75 19.92 3.07
CA PHE A 76 6.81 19.09 2.53
C PHE A 76 7.71 19.89 1.58
N VAL A 77 9.02 19.64 1.67
CA VAL A 77 10.02 20.12 0.72
C VAL A 77 10.65 18.91 0.02
N PRO A 78 10.49 18.79 -1.32
CA PRO A 78 11.05 17.71 -2.12
C PRO A 78 12.58 17.59 -2.02
N PRO A 79 13.16 16.40 -2.31
CA PRO A 79 14.60 16.15 -2.22
C PRO A 79 15.45 16.74 -3.36
N TYR A 80 14.89 17.63 -4.19
CA TYR A 80 15.60 18.16 -5.36
C TYR A 80 16.71 19.14 -4.96
N ASP A 81 17.86 19.05 -5.63
CA ASP A 81 19.02 19.91 -5.31
C ASP A 81 18.69 21.39 -5.53
N GLY A 82 19.01 22.22 -4.53
CA GLY A 82 18.69 23.65 -4.51
C GLY A 82 17.21 24.02 -4.38
N TYR A 83 16.31 23.03 -4.24
CA TYR A 83 14.87 23.28 -4.11
C TYR A 83 14.50 23.61 -2.66
N THR A 84 13.72 24.69 -2.47
CA THR A 84 13.39 25.21 -1.14
C THR A 84 11.92 25.53 -0.93
N ASP A 85 11.09 25.32 -1.96
CA ASP A 85 9.67 25.65 -1.88
C ASP A 85 8.95 24.60 -1.03
N GLU A 86 8.07 25.07 -0.16
CA GLU A 86 7.24 24.22 0.69
C GLU A 86 5.87 24.02 0.02
N HIS A 87 5.36 22.79 0.10
CA HIS A 87 4.05 22.42 -0.44
C HIS A 87 3.14 21.92 0.67
N LEU A 88 1.84 22.19 0.55
CA LEU A 88 0.86 21.64 1.48
C LEU A 88 0.82 20.12 1.33
N TRP A 89 1.01 19.41 2.44
CA TRP A 89 1.14 17.96 2.43
C TRP A 89 0.04 17.25 3.20
N TYR A 90 -0.37 17.81 4.34
CA TYR A 90 -1.52 17.33 5.11
C TYR A 90 -2.26 18.50 5.74
N ASP A 91 -3.57 18.35 5.94
CA ASP A 91 -4.38 19.23 6.79
C ASP A 91 -5.43 18.41 7.53
N PHE A 92 -5.13 18.06 8.78
CA PHE A 92 -6.02 17.25 9.60
C PHE A 92 -7.17 18.04 10.24
N ASN A 93 -7.25 19.37 10.04
CA ASN A 93 -8.38 20.16 10.52
C ASN A 93 -9.66 19.96 9.72
N LEU A 94 -9.51 19.54 8.46
CA LEU A 94 -10.61 19.49 7.52
C LEU A 94 -11.69 18.52 7.99
N VAL A 95 -12.95 18.89 7.75
CA VAL A 95 -14.11 18.05 8.06
C VAL A 95 -14.80 17.60 6.78
N GLU A 96 -15.72 16.65 6.90
CA GLU A 96 -16.52 16.17 5.77
C GLU A 96 -17.17 17.34 5.01
N GLY A 97 -17.01 17.33 3.69
CA GLY A 97 -17.49 18.37 2.78
C GLY A 97 -16.49 19.47 2.47
N ASP A 98 -15.40 19.61 3.25
CA ASP A 98 -14.34 20.58 2.96
C ASP A 98 -13.57 20.21 1.69
N THR A 99 -12.86 21.19 1.12
CA THR A 99 -11.96 21.01 -0.01
C THR A 99 -10.58 21.48 0.38
N ILE A 100 -9.59 20.61 0.23
CA ILE A 100 -8.17 20.95 0.27
C ILE A 100 -7.74 21.38 -1.13
N ARG A 101 -6.94 22.44 -1.18
CA ARG A 101 -6.40 22.97 -2.44
C ARG A 101 -4.90 22.79 -2.50
N ASP A 102 -4.40 22.63 -3.71
CA ASP A 102 -2.97 22.56 -4.00
C ASP A 102 -2.25 21.50 -3.15
N LEU A 103 -2.88 20.33 -2.97
CA LEU A 103 -2.31 19.23 -2.19
C LEU A 103 -1.18 18.57 -2.97
N ALA A 104 0.02 18.55 -2.39
CA ALA A 104 1.17 17.86 -2.97
C ALA A 104 0.93 16.35 -3.04
N LEU A 105 1.06 15.81 -4.26
CA LEU A 105 1.08 14.39 -4.54
C LEU A 105 2.50 13.94 -4.91
N ASN A 106 2.84 12.74 -4.47
CA ASN A 106 4.18 12.19 -4.64
C ASN A 106 4.19 10.92 -5.47
N ASP A 107 5.32 10.64 -6.12
CA ASP A 107 5.61 9.33 -6.69
C ASP A 107 6.39 8.45 -5.71
N MET A 108 6.83 7.28 -6.17
CA MET A 108 7.59 6.32 -5.37
C MET A 108 9.02 6.78 -5.04
N GLN A 109 9.57 7.73 -5.80
CA GLN A 109 10.94 8.23 -5.63
C GLN A 109 10.91 9.65 -5.03
N PRO A 110 10.31 9.76 -3.84
CA PRO A 110 9.73 10.95 -3.20
C PRO A 110 9.58 12.24 -4.05
N GLY A 111 9.26 12.10 -5.33
CA GLY A 111 9.20 13.21 -6.27
C GLY A 111 7.88 13.91 -6.14
N LEU A 112 7.86 15.23 -6.36
CA LEU A 112 6.60 15.96 -6.49
C LEU A 112 6.04 15.70 -7.90
N VAL A 113 4.87 15.06 -7.97
CA VAL A 113 4.17 14.82 -9.24
C VAL A 113 3.40 16.08 -9.66
N GLY A 114 2.82 16.76 -8.67
CA GLY A 114 2.06 17.98 -8.85
C GLY A 114 1.20 18.26 -7.62
N GLU A 115 0.41 19.33 -7.74
CA GLU A 115 -0.52 19.79 -6.71
C GLU A 115 -1.94 19.72 -7.27
N TYR A 116 -2.85 19.17 -6.49
CA TYR A 116 -4.24 18.92 -6.92
C TYR A 116 -5.22 19.21 -5.80
N ASP A 117 -6.44 19.56 -6.17
CA ASP A 117 -7.52 19.78 -5.23
C ASP A 117 -8.16 18.44 -4.85
N PHE A 118 -8.50 18.27 -3.57
CA PHE A 118 -9.26 17.11 -3.09
C PHE A 118 -10.42 17.56 -2.22
N LYS A 119 -11.49 16.78 -2.24
CA LYS A 119 -12.64 16.94 -1.36
C LYS A 119 -12.59 15.90 -0.25
N VAL A 120 -12.90 16.31 0.98
CA VAL A 120 -13.11 15.38 2.09
C VAL A 120 -14.50 14.77 1.94
N ASP A 121 -14.55 13.48 1.60
CA ASP A 121 -15.80 12.76 1.40
C ASP A 121 -16.41 12.30 2.71
N SER A 122 -15.57 11.88 3.66
CA SER A 122 -16.00 11.44 4.98
C SER A 122 -14.86 11.51 5.99
N THR A 123 -15.22 11.53 7.26
CA THR A 123 -14.27 11.47 8.37
C THR A 123 -14.71 10.45 9.42
N HIS A 124 -13.74 9.73 9.99
CA HIS A 124 -13.97 8.70 11.00
C HIS A 124 -12.98 8.86 12.15
N ILE A 125 -13.33 8.40 13.35
CA ILE A 125 -12.39 8.30 14.47
C ILE A 125 -12.11 6.83 14.71
N LEU A 126 -10.83 6.48 14.67
CA LEU A 126 -10.32 5.12 14.83
C LEU A 126 -9.70 4.95 16.20
N SER A 127 -10.09 3.91 16.93
CA SER A 127 -9.48 3.62 18.24
C SER A 127 -8.24 2.74 18.06
N VAL A 128 -7.06 3.29 18.33
CA VAL A 128 -5.77 2.61 18.21
C VAL A 128 -5.05 2.65 19.55
N GLY A 129 -5.19 1.58 20.33
CA GLY A 129 -4.71 1.54 21.71
C GLY A 129 -5.34 2.65 22.56
N PRO A 130 -4.55 3.54 23.19
CA PRO A 130 -5.07 4.64 23.99
C PRO A 130 -5.49 5.88 23.17
N TYR A 131 -5.36 5.85 21.84
CA TYR A 131 -5.57 7.00 20.96
C TYR A 131 -6.84 6.88 20.14
N GLY A 132 -7.50 8.02 19.89
CA GLY A 132 -8.54 8.15 18.87
C GLY A 132 -7.97 8.93 17.68
N LEU A 133 -7.62 8.24 16.60
CA LEU A 133 -7.00 8.84 15.41
C LEU A 133 -8.08 9.27 14.42
N LYS A 134 -8.04 10.52 13.96
CA LYS A 134 -8.93 10.95 12.88
C LYS A 134 -8.46 10.38 11.54
N CYS A 135 -9.40 9.81 10.80
CA CYS A 135 -9.25 9.31 9.45
C CYS A 135 -10.04 10.19 8.47
N LEU A 136 -9.44 10.57 7.35
CA LEU A 136 -10.06 11.37 6.29
C LEU A 136 -10.00 10.57 4.97
N TYR A 137 -11.14 10.50 4.29
CA TYR A 137 -11.24 9.93 2.95
C TYR A 137 -11.36 11.07 1.95
N LEU A 138 -10.47 11.10 0.97
CA LEU A 138 -10.30 12.20 0.03
C LEU A 138 -10.49 11.72 -1.40
N THR A 139 -11.30 12.43 -2.19
CA THR A 139 -11.38 12.25 -3.65
C THR A 139 -10.89 13.49 -4.37
N PRO A 140 -10.18 13.36 -5.49
CA PRO A 140 -9.67 14.50 -6.22
C PRO A 140 -10.82 15.25 -6.92
N VAL A 141 -10.65 16.55 -7.00
CA VAL A 141 -11.53 17.48 -7.71
C VAL A 141 -10.93 17.76 -9.09
N PRO A 142 -11.73 17.82 -10.17
CA PRO A 142 -11.23 18.18 -11.49
C PRO A 142 -10.43 19.51 -11.50
N PRO A 143 -9.29 19.59 -12.20
CA PRO A 143 -8.69 18.56 -13.04
C PRO A 143 -8.05 17.45 -12.20
N TYR A 144 -8.37 16.19 -12.55
CA TYR A 144 -7.86 15.05 -11.81
C TYR A 144 -6.34 14.88 -11.97
N PRO A 145 -5.65 14.31 -10.97
CA PRO A 145 -4.26 13.91 -11.11
C PRO A 145 -4.08 12.88 -12.22
N PRO A 146 -2.90 12.83 -12.86
CA PRO A 146 -2.59 11.83 -13.86
C PRO A 146 -2.65 10.43 -13.22
N PHE A 147 -3.15 9.44 -13.95
CA PHE A 147 -3.31 8.06 -13.47
C PHE A 147 -4.33 7.91 -12.32
N TYR A 148 -5.42 8.67 -12.43
CA TYR A 148 -6.57 8.62 -11.54
C TYR A 148 -7.18 7.22 -11.42
N THR A 149 -7.48 6.87 -10.17
CA THR A 149 -8.23 5.70 -9.74
C THR A 149 -9.46 6.16 -8.99
N PHE A 150 -10.53 5.36 -9.01
CA PHE A 150 -11.71 5.60 -8.19
C PHE A 150 -11.46 5.44 -6.68
N ASN A 151 -10.24 5.10 -6.26
CA ASN A 151 -9.90 4.91 -4.86
C ASN A 151 -9.60 6.26 -4.19
N SER A 152 -10.15 6.42 -2.99
CA SER A 152 -9.87 7.57 -2.15
C SER A 152 -8.42 7.56 -1.66
N LEU A 153 -7.83 8.74 -1.54
CA LEU A 153 -6.65 8.96 -0.72
C LEU A 153 -7.11 8.95 0.74
N VAL A 154 -6.51 8.10 1.58
CA VAL A 154 -6.93 7.95 2.98
C VAL A 154 -5.83 8.42 3.90
N TRP A 155 -6.14 9.39 4.77
CA TRP A 155 -5.22 9.93 5.76
C TRP A 155 -5.60 9.55 7.15
N VAL A 156 -4.61 9.28 7.99
CA VAL A 156 -4.81 8.95 9.40
C VAL A 156 -3.84 9.77 10.25
N GLU A 157 -4.38 10.48 11.26
CA GLU A 157 -3.58 11.27 12.19
C GLU A 157 -2.47 10.43 12.83
N GLY A 158 -1.29 11.03 12.98
CA GLY A 158 -0.11 10.35 13.52
C GLY A 158 0.49 9.23 12.67
N ILE A 159 -0.17 8.83 11.58
CA ILE A 159 0.27 7.73 10.69
C ILE A 159 0.59 8.27 9.29
N GLY A 160 -0.19 9.18 8.72
CA GLY A 160 -0.03 9.66 7.34
C GLY A 160 -1.02 9.02 6.37
N SER A 161 -0.62 8.85 5.12
CA SER A 161 -1.43 8.27 4.05
C SER A 161 -1.38 6.74 4.06
N LEU A 162 -2.53 6.09 3.94
CA LEU A 162 -2.59 4.65 3.73
C LEU A 162 -2.18 4.24 2.30
N ASN A 163 -2.15 5.19 1.35
CA ASN A 163 -1.75 4.95 -0.03
C ASN A 163 -0.22 5.08 -0.25
N GLY A 164 0.51 5.71 0.68
CA GLY A 164 1.95 5.97 0.49
C GLY A 164 2.76 6.13 1.78
N GLY A 165 2.21 5.71 2.91
CA GLY A 165 2.81 5.90 4.22
C GLY A 165 2.94 7.37 4.56
N ILE A 166 4.17 7.86 4.68
CA ILE A 166 4.37 9.28 4.97
C ILE A 166 4.03 10.16 3.74
N TYR A 167 4.00 9.62 2.52
CA TYR A 167 3.73 10.38 1.28
C TYR A 167 2.30 10.23 0.78
N ASN A 168 1.79 11.27 0.10
CA ASN A 168 0.55 11.20 -0.68
C ASN A 168 0.79 10.53 -2.03
N MET A 169 1.05 9.23 -2.02
CA MET A 169 1.17 8.47 -3.25
C MET A 169 -0.22 8.23 -3.83
N TYR A 170 -0.48 8.87 -4.96
CA TYR A 170 -1.76 8.79 -5.64
C TYR A 170 -1.54 8.30 -7.06
N MET A 171 -0.99 7.08 -7.17
CA MET A 171 -0.74 6.42 -8.44
C MET A 171 -1.52 5.12 -8.50
N CYS A 172 -2.32 4.99 -9.55
CA CYS A 172 -2.88 3.73 -10.01
C CYS A 172 -2.69 3.64 -11.52
N GLY A 173 -1.96 2.62 -11.93
CA GLY A 173 -1.89 2.20 -13.32
C GLY A 173 -1.48 0.75 -13.35
N LEU A 174 -0.29 0.49 -13.90
CA LEU A 174 0.39 -0.78 -13.68
C LEU A 174 1.10 -0.84 -12.32
N SER A 175 0.94 0.16 -11.45
CA SER A 175 1.48 0.19 -10.10
C SER A 175 0.43 0.68 -9.10
N ALA A 176 0.49 0.16 -7.87
CA ALA A 176 -0.31 0.60 -6.74
C ALA A 176 0.55 0.62 -5.48
N SER A 177 0.50 1.71 -4.72
CA SER A 177 1.20 1.85 -3.46
C SER A 177 0.23 1.73 -2.29
N SER A 178 0.68 1.10 -1.21
CA SER A 178 -0.06 1.02 0.05
C SER A 178 0.89 0.94 1.24
N LEU A 179 0.51 1.60 2.34
CA LEU A 179 1.16 1.46 3.63
C LEU A 179 0.96 0.02 4.10
N ARG A 180 2.03 -0.62 4.56
CA ARG A 180 2.02 -1.95 5.17
C ARG A 180 2.23 -1.92 6.65
N CYS A 181 3.08 -1.03 7.11
CA CYS A 181 3.38 -0.95 8.52
C CYS A 181 3.81 0.47 8.85
N MET A 182 3.30 1.00 9.96
CA MET A 182 3.81 2.21 10.57
C MET A 182 4.14 1.93 12.03
N ALA A 183 5.37 2.27 12.43
CA ALA A 183 5.83 2.14 13.80
C ALA A 183 6.49 3.43 14.28
N LYS A 184 6.38 3.68 15.59
CA LYS A 184 7.04 4.77 16.30
C LYS A 184 7.47 4.29 17.68
N ASN A 185 8.72 4.55 18.07
CA ASN A 185 9.26 4.20 19.40
C ASN A 185 8.93 2.75 19.82
N ASP A 186 9.29 1.79 18.97
CA ASP A 186 9.08 0.35 19.20
C ASP A 186 7.60 -0.05 19.39
N THR A 187 6.68 0.75 18.86
CA THR A 187 5.24 0.46 18.86
C THR A 187 4.71 0.54 17.44
N ILE A 188 4.05 -0.51 16.99
CA ILE A 188 3.36 -0.55 15.70
C ILE A 188 1.96 0.03 15.89
N TYR A 189 1.59 0.99 15.05
CA TYR A 189 0.29 1.68 15.05
C TYR A 189 -0.63 1.19 13.91
N TYR A 190 -0.03 0.62 12.88
CA TYR A 190 -0.73 0.10 11.73
C TYR A 190 0.06 -1.05 11.14
N TYR A 191 -0.63 -2.12 10.79
CA TYR A 191 -0.02 -3.25 10.11
C TYR A 191 -1.05 -3.97 9.25
N THR A 192 -0.71 -4.18 7.98
CA THR A 192 -1.53 -4.98 7.08
C THR A 192 -0.71 -5.99 6.30
N ASP A 193 -1.27 -7.18 6.19
CA ASP A 193 -0.79 -8.23 5.30
C ASP A 193 -1.36 -8.10 3.89
N PHE A 194 -2.36 -7.24 3.67
CA PHE A 194 -3.06 -7.12 2.40
C PHE A 194 -2.28 -6.29 1.39
N ILE A 195 -2.09 -6.90 0.21
CA ILE A 195 -1.51 -6.27 -0.99
C ILE A 195 -2.65 -5.71 -1.84
N ASP A 196 -3.65 -5.08 -1.21
CA ASP A 196 -4.80 -4.61 -1.97
C ASP A 196 -4.67 -3.12 -2.30
N CYS A 197 -5.12 -2.79 -3.50
CA CYS A 197 -5.20 -1.42 -4.00
C CYS A 197 -6.41 -0.68 -3.40
N GLU A 198 -7.34 -1.44 -2.82
CA GLU A 198 -8.58 -0.96 -2.24
C GLU A 198 -8.54 -1.14 -0.72
N ILE A 199 -8.49 -0.02 0.00
CA ILE A 199 -8.53 0.01 1.46
C ILE A 199 -10.00 -0.22 1.86
N PHE A 200 -10.36 -1.48 2.08
CA PHE A 200 -11.76 -1.83 2.30
C PHE A 200 -12.22 -1.78 3.76
N GLU A 201 -11.36 -2.09 4.73
CA GLU A 201 -11.81 -2.22 6.12
C GLU A 201 -10.80 -1.71 7.15
N ILE A 202 -11.34 -1.12 8.20
CA ILE A 202 -10.66 -0.36 9.25
C ILE A 202 -10.06 -1.30 10.33
N ASP A 203 -10.04 -2.61 10.09
CA ASP A 203 -9.67 -3.62 11.08
C ASP A 203 -8.15 -3.85 11.22
N GLU A 204 -7.33 -3.05 10.54
CA GLU A 204 -5.87 -3.25 10.40
C GLU A 204 -5.03 -2.34 11.33
N PHE A 205 -5.68 -1.54 12.17
CA PHE A 205 -4.99 -0.72 13.16
C PHE A 205 -4.70 -1.51 14.43
N ILE A 206 -3.42 -1.63 14.76
CA ILE A 206 -2.93 -2.35 15.94
C ILE A 206 -2.15 -1.40 16.83
N TYR A 207 -2.06 -1.73 18.11
CA TYR A 207 -1.23 -0.98 19.06
C TYR A 207 -0.43 -1.97 19.91
N ASN A 208 0.66 -2.48 19.32
CA ASN A 208 1.46 -3.54 19.91
C ASN A 208 2.94 -3.17 19.91
N PRO A 209 3.72 -3.58 20.93
CA PRO A 209 5.17 -3.48 20.89
C PRO A 209 5.74 -4.20 19.68
N GLY A 210 6.66 -3.57 18.97
CA GLY A 210 7.31 -4.13 17.78
C GLY A 210 7.90 -3.08 16.86
N GLU A 211 8.55 -3.56 15.81
CA GLU A 211 9.15 -2.74 14.76
C GLU A 211 8.58 -3.19 13.42
N CYS A 212 8.41 -2.22 12.51
CA CYS A 212 8.14 -2.56 11.13
C CYS A 212 9.38 -3.17 10.48
N LYS A 213 9.19 -4.23 9.70
CA LYS A 213 10.27 -4.89 8.97
C LYS A 213 9.87 -5.07 7.53
N VAL A 214 10.79 -4.75 6.62
CA VAL A 214 10.66 -5.11 5.21
C VAL A 214 10.55 -6.64 5.10
N PRO A 215 9.57 -7.19 4.34
CA PRO A 215 9.51 -8.62 4.09
C PRO A 215 10.78 -9.10 3.37
N VAL A 216 11.56 -9.95 4.04
CA VAL A 216 12.79 -10.53 3.48
C VAL A 216 12.48 -11.79 2.66
N GLY A 217 11.94 -11.62 1.46
CA GLY A 217 11.77 -12.74 0.52
C GLY A 217 10.83 -12.46 -0.65
N VAL A 218 11.25 -12.85 -1.87
CA VAL A 218 10.39 -12.89 -3.07
C VAL A 218 9.28 -13.96 -2.94
N THR A 219 9.42 -14.86 -1.97
CA THR A 219 8.61 -16.09 -1.85
C THR A 219 7.69 -16.16 -0.63
N ASP A 220 7.82 -15.28 0.37
CA ASP A 220 7.37 -15.67 1.71
C ASP A 220 5.91 -15.29 2.04
N LYS A 221 5.21 -14.49 1.21
CA LYS A 221 3.83 -14.09 1.52
C LYS A 221 2.77 -14.32 0.45
N TYR A 222 3.13 -14.40 -0.84
CA TYR A 222 2.21 -15.02 -1.81
C TYR A 222 1.97 -16.50 -1.49
N ALA A 223 2.91 -17.14 -0.80
CA ALA A 223 2.71 -18.47 -0.24
C ALA A 223 1.61 -18.51 0.83
N LEU A 224 1.34 -17.45 1.61
CA LEU A 224 0.43 -17.50 2.77
C LEU A 224 -1.06 -17.45 2.40
N LEU A 225 -1.46 -16.63 1.41
CA LEU A 225 -2.85 -16.64 0.90
C LEU A 225 -3.13 -17.86 0.00
N PHE A 226 -2.13 -18.33 -0.74
CA PHE A 226 -2.23 -19.57 -1.52
C PHE A 226 -1.77 -20.83 -0.73
N HIS A 227 -1.47 -20.75 0.57
CA HIS A 227 -1.02 -21.93 1.33
C HIS A 227 -2.08 -23.02 1.37
N GLU A 228 -3.34 -22.62 1.21
CA GLU A 228 -4.42 -23.56 1.06
C GLU A 228 -4.56 -24.02 -0.39
N THR A 229 -4.43 -23.14 -1.40
CA THR A 229 -4.58 -23.51 -2.80
C THR A 229 -3.45 -24.43 -3.25
N ARG A 230 -3.79 -25.68 -3.58
CA ARG A 230 -2.80 -26.66 -4.03
C ARG A 230 -3.12 -27.12 -5.44
N ILE A 231 -2.12 -27.07 -6.30
CA ILE A 231 -2.19 -27.53 -7.69
C ILE A 231 -1.36 -28.81 -7.81
N PHE A 232 -2.01 -29.90 -8.21
CA PHE A 232 -1.43 -31.23 -8.36
C PHE A 232 -1.70 -31.80 -9.74
N SER A 233 -0.80 -32.65 -10.23
CA SER A 233 -1.14 -33.53 -11.34
C SER A 233 -2.10 -34.60 -10.80
N ASN A 234 -3.11 -34.95 -11.59
CA ASN A 234 -4.03 -36.03 -11.24
C ASN A 234 -3.66 -37.32 -12.01
N THR A 235 -4.06 -38.47 -11.48
CA THR A 235 -3.75 -39.79 -12.04
C THR A 235 -4.45 -40.11 -13.37
N LYS A 236 -5.25 -39.18 -13.91
CA LYS A 236 -6.02 -39.32 -15.15
C LYS A 236 -5.48 -38.44 -16.28
N GLY A 237 -4.22 -38.00 -16.22
CA GLY A 237 -3.63 -37.12 -17.22
C GLY A 237 -4.23 -35.70 -17.16
N GLY A 238 -4.22 -35.10 -15.98
CA GLY A 238 -4.86 -33.81 -15.75
C GLY A 238 -4.30 -33.03 -14.58
N ILE A 239 -4.95 -31.91 -14.25
CA ILE A 239 -4.57 -31.02 -13.15
C ILE A 239 -5.74 -30.96 -12.16
N LEU A 240 -5.44 -31.04 -10.87
CA LEU A 240 -6.37 -30.80 -9.77
C LEU A 240 -5.94 -29.54 -9.03
N ILE A 241 -6.85 -28.58 -8.91
CA ILE A 241 -6.68 -27.37 -8.10
C ILE A 241 -7.64 -27.50 -6.92
N SER A 242 -7.12 -27.50 -5.71
CA SER A 242 -7.90 -27.60 -4.46
C SER A 242 -7.80 -26.31 -3.66
N ASN A 243 -8.80 -26.04 -2.81
CA ASN A 243 -8.90 -24.83 -1.96
C ASN A 243 -8.68 -23.51 -2.74
N LEU A 244 -9.39 -23.35 -3.86
CA LEU A 244 -9.43 -22.06 -4.55
C LEU A 244 -9.97 -20.98 -3.60
N LEU A 245 -9.27 -19.85 -3.55
CA LEU A 245 -9.62 -18.68 -2.73
C LEU A 245 -11.07 -18.24 -2.99
N THR A 246 -11.74 -17.79 -1.93
CA THR A 246 -13.06 -17.18 -2.02
C THR A 246 -12.98 -15.86 -2.80
N GLY A 247 -13.61 -15.80 -3.97
CA GLY A 247 -13.57 -14.63 -4.84
C GLY A 247 -13.95 -14.97 -6.28
N SER A 248 -13.97 -13.95 -7.14
CA SER A 248 -14.00 -14.17 -8.59
C SER A 248 -12.58 -14.51 -9.03
N ASN A 249 -12.38 -15.72 -9.55
CA ASN A 249 -11.08 -16.17 -10.03
C ASN A 249 -11.18 -16.58 -11.50
N SER A 250 -10.12 -16.44 -12.28
CA SER A 250 -9.97 -17.07 -13.58
C SER A 250 -8.75 -17.97 -13.59
N VAL A 251 -8.93 -19.20 -14.04
CA VAL A 251 -7.86 -20.20 -14.17
C VAL A 251 -7.49 -20.33 -15.63
N HIS A 252 -6.21 -20.17 -15.93
CA HIS A 252 -5.63 -20.31 -17.26
C HIS A 252 -4.56 -21.40 -17.22
N VAL A 253 -4.52 -22.28 -18.22
CA VAL A 253 -3.45 -23.28 -18.36
C VAL A 253 -2.80 -23.14 -19.71
N TYR A 254 -1.48 -23.03 -19.71
CA TYR A 254 -0.65 -22.92 -20.90
C TYR A 254 0.24 -24.16 -21.04
N ASN A 255 0.39 -24.68 -22.25
CA ASN A 255 1.30 -25.78 -22.53
C ASN A 255 2.76 -25.29 -22.70
N GLN A 256 3.69 -26.21 -22.98
CA GLN A 256 5.12 -25.92 -23.08
C GLN A 256 5.52 -24.97 -24.24
N ILE A 257 4.64 -24.74 -25.21
CA ILE A 257 4.87 -23.77 -26.30
C ILE A 257 4.18 -22.42 -26.03
N GLY A 258 3.58 -22.23 -24.86
CA GLY A 258 2.89 -21.00 -24.46
C GLY A 258 1.46 -20.86 -25.00
N SER A 259 0.86 -21.93 -25.54
CA SER A 259 -0.53 -21.90 -26.01
C SER A 259 -1.49 -22.15 -24.84
N ASN A 260 -2.52 -21.32 -24.71
CA ASN A 260 -3.58 -21.49 -23.72
C ASN A 260 -4.47 -22.68 -24.12
N VAL A 261 -4.46 -23.73 -23.31
CA VAL A 261 -5.21 -24.98 -23.52
C VAL A 261 -6.46 -25.06 -22.65
N TYR A 262 -6.61 -24.18 -21.66
CA TYR A 262 -7.75 -24.17 -20.75
C TYR A 262 -7.96 -22.79 -20.14
N THR A 263 -9.21 -22.32 -20.14
CA THR A 263 -9.62 -21.10 -19.44
C THR A 263 -10.95 -21.35 -18.74
N LYS A 264 -11.05 -20.98 -17.46
CA LYS A 264 -12.31 -21.02 -16.71
C LYS A 264 -12.43 -19.85 -15.75
N SER A 265 -13.50 -19.08 -15.89
CA SER A 265 -13.91 -18.10 -14.89
C SER A 265 -14.77 -18.78 -13.82
N LEU A 266 -14.39 -18.60 -12.56
CA LEU A 266 -15.07 -19.08 -11.36
C LEU A 266 -15.76 -17.88 -10.72
N MET A 267 -17.08 -17.94 -10.64
CA MET A 267 -17.89 -16.97 -9.89
C MET A 267 -17.86 -17.35 -8.40
N LYS A 268 -17.81 -16.34 -7.51
CA LYS A 268 -17.76 -16.45 -6.03
C LYS A 268 -18.06 -17.85 -5.51
N THR A 269 -17.00 -18.59 -5.20
CA THR A 269 -17.11 -19.90 -4.58
C THR A 269 -17.02 -19.78 -3.07
N ASN A 270 -17.88 -20.49 -2.36
CA ASN A 270 -17.68 -20.77 -0.93
C ASN A 270 -16.38 -21.60 -0.81
N SER A 271 -15.60 -21.40 0.25
CA SER A 271 -14.31 -22.08 0.49
C SER A 271 -14.42 -23.59 0.25
N ASN A 272 -13.41 -24.18 -0.43
CA ASN A 272 -13.28 -25.59 -0.85
C ASN A 272 -13.81 -25.95 -2.25
N THR A 273 -13.61 -25.09 -3.26
CA THR A 273 -13.84 -25.53 -4.64
C THR A 273 -12.64 -26.32 -5.16
N GLU A 274 -12.92 -27.53 -5.63
CA GLU A 274 -11.99 -28.32 -6.43
C GLU A 274 -12.27 -28.08 -7.92
N LEU A 275 -11.22 -27.78 -8.67
CA LEU A 275 -11.26 -27.72 -10.12
C LEU A 275 -10.41 -28.83 -10.71
N GLN A 276 -11.08 -29.72 -11.44
CA GLN A 276 -10.41 -30.78 -12.19
C GLN A 276 -10.36 -30.43 -13.68
N ILE A 277 -9.17 -30.50 -14.24
CA ILE A 277 -8.88 -30.35 -15.66
C ILE A 277 -8.42 -31.73 -16.14
N THR A 278 -9.07 -32.28 -17.16
CA THR A 278 -8.79 -33.61 -17.71
C THR A 278 -8.31 -33.50 -19.16
N ASP A 279 -7.93 -34.64 -19.74
CA ASP A 279 -7.62 -34.76 -21.17
C ASP A 279 -6.43 -33.90 -21.63
N LEU A 280 -5.49 -33.64 -20.72
CA LEU A 280 -4.23 -32.99 -21.03
C LEU A 280 -3.23 -34.05 -21.53
N LEU A 281 -2.47 -33.72 -22.57
CA LEU A 281 -1.38 -34.58 -23.02
C LEU A 281 -0.23 -34.57 -22.00
N THR A 282 0.55 -35.65 -21.93
CA THR A 282 1.77 -35.72 -21.14
C THR A 282 2.69 -34.54 -21.49
N GLY A 283 3.10 -33.76 -20.49
CA GLY A 283 3.88 -32.56 -20.74
C GLY A 283 3.97 -31.59 -19.57
N ILE A 284 4.64 -30.47 -19.83
CA ILE A 284 4.81 -29.37 -18.88
C ILE A 284 3.75 -28.31 -19.16
N TYR A 285 3.10 -27.85 -18.11
CA TYR A 285 2.10 -26.80 -18.15
C TYR A 285 2.43 -25.68 -17.16
N ILE A 286 1.98 -24.47 -17.49
CA ILE A 286 1.95 -23.32 -16.60
C ILE A 286 0.50 -23.05 -16.25
N VAL A 287 0.15 -23.13 -14.97
CA VAL A 287 -1.17 -22.80 -14.43
C VAL A 287 -1.11 -21.40 -13.85
N ILE A 288 -2.00 -20.53 -14.30
CA ILE A 288 -2.16 -19.16 -13.79
C ILE A 288 -3.55 -19.05 -13.18
N ILE A 289 -3.64 -18.63 -11.93
CA ILE A 289 -4.90 -18.34 -11.24
C ILE A 289 -4.93 -16.84 -10.96
N ASP A 290 -5.80 -16.12 -11.66
CA ASP A 290 -6.02 -14.68 -11.54
C ASP A 290 -7.28 -14.43 -10.71
N GLY A 291 -7.12 -13.99 -9.47
CA GLY A 291 -8.18 -13.38 -8.67
C GLY A 291 -8.34 -11.89 -8.98
N ASN A 292 -9.29 -11.23 -8.31
CA ASN A 292 -9.54 -9.79 -8.46
C ASN A 292 -8.26 -8.94 -8.31
N CYS A 293 -7.37 -9.30 -7.36
CA CYS A 293 -6.14 -8.55 -7.07
C CYS A 293 -4.90 -9.44 -6.91
N ASN A 294 -5.01 -10.77 -7.11
CA ASN A 294 -3.93 -11.72 -6.87
C ASN A 294 -3.68 -12.59 -8.10
N ARG A 295 -2.41 -12.89 -8.40
CA ARG A 295 -2.02 -13.85 -9.45
C ARG A 295 -1.12 -14.93 -8.87
N MET A 296 -1.54 -16.19 -8.94
CA MET A 296 -0.68 -17.35 -8.69
C MET A 296 -0.20 -17.93 -10.01
N THR A 297 1.06 -18.32 -10.08
CA THR A 297 1.61 -19.07 -11.21
C THR A 297 2.33 -20.31 -10.72
N GLN A 298 2.00 -21.48 -11.28
CA GLN A 298 2.67 -22.74 -10.94
C GLN A 298 2.99 -23.55 -12.20
N LYS A 299 4.22 -24.06 -12.25
CA LYS A 299 4.66 -25.03 -13.25
C LYS A 299 4.30 -26.43 -12.79
N ILE A 300 3.69 -27.23 -13.66
CA ILE A 300 3.30 -28.60 -13.35
C ILE A 300 3.63 -29.55 -14.49
N PHE A 301 4.00 -30.78 -14.14
CA PHE A 301 4.18 -31.87 -15.09
C PHE A 301 2.98 -32.81 -15.01
N VAL A 302 2.32 -33.05 -16.14
CA VAL A 302 1.24 -34.02 -16.27
C VAL A 302 1.83 -35.28 -16.90
N GLU A 303 1.68 -36.41 -16.21
CA GLU A 303 2.05 -37.76 -16.68
C GLU A 303 1.03 -38.32 -17.67
#